data_AF-A0A966Q1S9-F1
#
_entry.id   AF-A0A966Q1S9-F1
#
_cell.length_a   1.000
_cell.length_b   1.000
_cell.length_c   1.000
_cell.angle_alpha   90.00
_cell.angle_beta   90.00
_cell.angle_gamma   90.00
#
_symmetry.space_group_name_H-M   'P 1'
#
loop_
_entity.id
_entity.type
_entity.pdbx_description
1 polymer ?
#
loop_
_entity_poly.entity_id
_entity_poly.type
_entity_poly.pdbx_seq_one_letter_code
_entity_poly.pdbx_strand_id
1 'polypeptide(L)'
;MTCIVALIHENKVLLGGDAAASDEKSGLIFQRTDPKVFKVGQYGIGFVDSFRMGQILQYNWTPPIYKPTAGYRNLDKFMRTRFVQSVKEAYQEQGYGRFGSNTEDGDEGGIFLIAVQGAGRIFAMDSDFHIGEADVMYMAEGAGQELALGSLFSTVQVKTPRKRVRMALEAAAKFNMSVRPPFTIIEV
;
A
#
# COMPACT_ATOMS: atom_id res chain seq x y z
N MET A 1 -13.02 0.40 0.92
CA MET A 1 -13.43 0.96 -0.40
C MET A 1 -12.23 1.62 -1.09
N THR A 2 -11.38 0.83 -1.74
CA THR A 2 -10.10 1.29 -2.33
C THR A 2 -9.58 0.30 -3.37
N CYS A 3 -8.76 0.75 -4.31
CA CYS A 3 -7.80 -0.12 -5.01
C CYS A 3 -6.40 0.50 -4.99
N ILE A 4 -5.46 -0.20 -4.37
CA ILE A 4 -4.02 0.07 -4.49
C ILE A 4 -3.40 -1.04 -5.35
N VAL A 5 -2.48 -0.66 -6.23
CA VAL A 5 -1.76 -1.57 -7.12
C VAL A 5 -0.27 -1.30 -7.02
N ALA A 6 0.53 -2.35 -6.90
CA ALA A 6 1.98 -2.32 -6.97
C ALA A 6 2.46 -3.22 -8.12
N LEU A 7 3.40 -2.73 -8.93
CA LEU A 7 4.01 -3.49 -10.02
C LEU A 7 5.53 -3.29 -10.00
N ILE A 8 6.26 -4.39 -9.84
CA ILE A 8 7.72 -4.41 -9.96
C ILE A 8 8.10 -4.25 -11.44
N HIS A 9 9.03 -3.35 -11.70
CA HIS A 9 9.70 -3.21 -12.97
C HIS A 9 11.18 -2.95 -12.73
N GLU A 10 12.00 -3.96 -13.06
CA GLU A 10 13.43 -3.96 -12.74
C GLU A 10 13.66 -3.80 -11.23
N ASN A 11 14.42 -2.78 -10.82
CA ASN A 11 14.70 -2.46 -9.42
C ASN A 11 13.74 -1.42 -8.82
N LYS A 12 12.65 -1.10 -9.51
CA LYS A 12 11.66 -0.10 -9.11
C LYS A 12 10.29 -0.71 -8.92
N VAL A 13 9.44 0.00 -8.20
CA VAL A 13 8.03 -0.37 -8.06
C VAL A 13 7.16 0.82 -8.47
N LEU A 14 6.20 0.57 -9.36
CA LEU A 14 5.14 1.52 -9.60
C LEU A 14 4.00 1.25 -8.62
N LEU A 15 3.62 2.27 -7.85
CA LEU A 15 2.48 2.24 -6.94
C LEU A 15 1.36 3.13 -7.50
N GLY A 16 0.18 2.56 -7.64
CA GLY A 16 -1.02 3.22 -8.11
C GLY A 16 -2.14 3.16 -7.08
N GLY A 17 -2.92 4.23 -6.95
CA GLY A 17 -4.08 4.28 -6.06
C GLY A 17 -5.24 5.06 -6.65
N ASP A 18 -6.44 4.63 -6.28
CA ASP A 18 -7.68 5.33 -6.55
C ASP A 18 -7.93 6.49 -5.56
N ALA A 19 -9.01 7.25 -5.77
CA ALA A 19 -9.33 8.46 -5.01
C ALA A 19 -10.67 8.39 -4.24
N ALA A 20 -11.37 7.25 -4.24
CA ALA A 20 -12.66 7.15 -3.56
C ALA A 20 -12.51 7.25 -2.03
N ALA A 21 -13.35 8.06 -1.40
CA ALA A 21 -13.64 7.99 0.03
C ALA A 21 -15.13 7.77 0.18
N SER A 22 -15.51 6.88 1.06
CA SER A 22 -16.88 6.37 1.03
C SER A 22 -17.31 5.86 2.38
N ASP A 23 -18.60 6.06 2.62
CA ASP A 23 -19.26 5.73 3.86
C ASP A 23 -20.23 4.57 3.61
N GLU A 24 -19.98 3.45 4.27
CA GLU A 24 -20.79 2.25 4.12
C GLU A 24 -22.23 2.46 4.63
N LYS A 25 -22.43 3.33 5.63
CA LYS A 25 -23.75 3.55 6.24
C LYS A 25 -24.68 4.32 5.32
N SER A 26 -24.20 5.41 4.72
CA SER A 26 -24.99 6.23 3.81
C SER A 26 -24.90 5.80 2.34
N GLY A 27 -23.89 5.01 1.99
CA GLY A 27 -23.55 4.68 0.59
C GLY A 27 -22.92 5.85 -0.17
N LEU A 28 -22.61 6.98 0.49
CA LEU A 28 -21.99 8.13 -0.15
C LEU A 28 -20.56 7.80 -0.57
N ILE A 29 -20.17 8.29 -1.76
CA ILE A 29 -18.82 8.18 -2.31
C ILE A 29 -18.39 9.55 -2.82
N PHE A 30 -17.28 10.06 -2.31
CA PHE A 30 -16.62 11.27 -2.78
C PHE A 30 -15.27 10.92 -3.41
N GLN A 31 -14.88 11.64 -4.45
CA GLN A 31 -13.47 11.67 -4.86
C GLN A 31 -12.70 12.64 -3.98
N ARG A 32 -11.57 12.19 -3.43
CA ARG A 32 -10.65 13.04 -2.67
C ARG A 32 -9.51 13.54 -3.56
N THR A 33 -9.00 14.72 -3.21
CA THR A 33 -7.82 15.30 -3.86
C THR A 33 -6.53 14.78 -3.25
N ASP A 34 -6.56 14.37 -1.98
CA ASP A 34 -5.45 13.69 -1.33
C ASP A 34 -5.27 12.27 -1.89
N PRO A 35 -4.07 11.93 -2.40
CA PRO A 35 -3.81 10.64 -2.99
C PRO A 35 -3.61 9.56 -1.93
N LYS A 36 -4.03 8.33 -2.24
CA LYS A 36 -3.79 7.15 -1.37
C LYS A 36 -2.40 6.53 -1.54
N VAL A 37 -1.58 7.07 -2.43
CA VAL A 37 -0.18 6.66 -2.65
C VAL A 37 0.77 7.85 -2.52
N PHE A 38 1.88 7.66 -1.82
CA PHE A 38 2.89 8.69 -1.61
C PHE A 38 4.26 8.09 -1.32
N LYS A 39 5.30 8.93 -1.41
CA LYS A 39 6.66 8.60 -0.96
C LYS A 39 6.92 9.22 0.42
N VAL A 40 7.61 8.49 1.28
CA VAL A 40 8.13 8.98 2.56
C VAL A 40 9.48 8.32 2.85
N GLY A 41 10.54 9.13 2.94
CA GLY A 41 11.91 8.61 3.02
C GLY A 41 12.27 7.70 1.84
N GLN A 42 12.72 6.47 2.14
CA GLN A 42 13.07 5.43 1.15
C GLN A 42 11.87 4.57 0.72
N TYR A 43 10.65 4.92 1.15
CA TYR A 43 9.48 4.05 1.03
C TYR A 43 8.40 4.67 0.15
N GLY A 44 7.74 3.81 -0.61
CA GLY A 44 6.45 4.08 -1.22
C GLY A 44 5.36 3.42 -0.41
N ILE A 45 4.32 4.17 -0.06
CA ILE A 45 3.18 3.66 0.70
C ILE A 45 1.94 3.79 -0.16
N GLY A 46 1.12 2.74 -0.20
CA GLY A 46 -0.24 2.78 -0.74
C GLY A 46 -1.22 2.14 0.22
N PHE A 47 -2.16 2.91 0.77
CA PHE A 47 -3.05 2.45 1.86
C PHE A 47 -4.49 2.21 1.40
N VAL A 48 -5.19 1.27 2.05
CA VAL A 48 -6.57 0.90 1.67
C VAL A 48 -7.65 1.18 2.71
N ASP A 49 -7.26 1.29 3.98
CA ASP A 49 -8.17 1.29 5.13
C ASP A 49 -8.56 2.70 5.56
N SER A 50 -7.76 3.36 6.42
CA SER A 50 -8.06 4.68 6.94
C SER A 50 -7.23 5.80 6.29
N PHE A 51 -7.88 6.91 5.92
CA PHE A 51 -7.16 8.13 5.52
C PHE A 51 -6.31 8.69 6.65
N ARG A 52 -6.75 8.60 7.91
CA ARG A 52 -5.97 9.08 9.05
C ARG A 52 -4.67 8.28 9.18
N MET A 53 -4.74 6.96 9.00
CA MET A 53 -3.57 6.09 8.97
C MET A 53 -2.55 6.54 7.91
N GLY A 54 -3.03 6.76 6.67
CA GLY A 54 -2.20 7.24 5.58
C GLY A 54 -1.54 8.59 5.89
N GLN A 55 -2.29 9.52 6.48
CA GLN A 55 -1.77 10.83 6.88
C GLN A 55 -0.71 10.76 7.99
N ILE A 56 -0.86 9.85 8.96
CA ILE A 56 0.17 9.64 10.00
C ILE A 56 1.46 9.19 9.34
N LEU A 57 1.40 8.18 8.48
CA LEU A 57 2.57 7.69 7.76
C LEU A 57 3.18 8.76 6.83
N GLN A 58 2.36 9.63 6.25
CA GLN A 58 2.83 10.65 5.32
C GLN A 58 3.48 11.85 6.01
N TYR A 59 2.94 12.29 7.15
CA TYR A 59 3.27 13.60 7.73
C TYR A 59 3.83 13.55 9.16
N ASN A 60 3.56 12.48 9.91
CA ASN A 60 3.94 12.37 11.32
C ASN A 60 4.99 11.28 11.59
N TRP A 61 5.21 10.37 10.63
CA TRP A 61 6.15 9.28 10.77
C TRP A 61 7.51 9.62 10.14
N THR A 62 8.59 9.42 10.91
CA THR A 62 9.95 9.39 10.37
C THR A 62 10.37 7.94 10.17
N PRO A 63 10.37 7.42 8.94
CA PRO A 63 10.62 6.00 8.72
C PRO A 63 12.09 5.63 8.98
N PRO A 64 12.37 4.41 9.48
CA PRO A 64 13.72 3.97 9.74
C PRO A 64 14.50 3.83 8.43
N ILE A 65 15.77 4.24 8.42
CA ILE A 65 16.62 4.14 7.24
C ILE A 65 17.10 2.69 7.08
N TYR A 66 16.75 2.07 5.95
CA TYR A 66 17.31 0.79 5.56
C TYR A 66 18.68 1.01 4.88
N LYS A 67 19.71 0.34 5.39
CA LYS A 67 21.05 0.32 4.79
C LYS A 67 21.21 -0.99 4.01
N PRO A 68 21.21 -0.94 2.65
CA PRO A 68 21.27 -2.15 1.84
C PRO A 68 22.54 -2.97 2.11
N THR A 69 22.35 -4.28 2.22
CA THR A 69 23.44 -5.26 2.12
C THR A 69 23.50 -5.82 0.71
N ALA A 70 24.61 -6.49 0.36
CA ALA A 70 24.72 -7.17 -0.92
C ALA A 70 23.52 -8.09 -1.16
N GLY A 71 22.76 -7.83 -2.23
CA GLY A 71 21.56 -8.60 -2.59
C GLY A 71 20.38 -8.46 -1.62
N TYR A 72 20.30 -7.39 -0.82
CA TYR A 72 19.17 -7.13 0.10
C TYR A 72 18.91 -8.23 1.15
N ARG A 73 19.94 -9.01 1.52
CA ARG A 73 19.81 -10.19 2.39
C ARG A 73 19.17 -9.91 3.76
N ASN A 74 19.37 -8.71 4.30
CA ASN A 74 18.82 -8.30 5.59
C ASN A 74 17.48 -7.53 5.48
N LEU A 75 16.96 -7.31 4.26
CA LEU A 75 15.75 -6.52 4.06
C LEU A 75 14.54 -7.20 4.71
N ASP A 76 14.41 -8.52 4.56
CA ASP A 76 13.29 -9.28 5.14
C ASP A 76 13.22 -9.11 6.67
N LYS A 77 14.34 -9.39 7.35
CA LYS A 77 14.47 -9.16 8.80
C LYS A 77 14.19 -7.72 9.18
N PHE A 78 14.70 -6.75 8.42
CA PHE A 78 14.49 -5.33 8.70
C PHE A 78 13.01 -4.95 8.63
N MET A 79 12.31 -5.38 7.58
CA MET A 79 10.88 -5.12 7.39
C MET A 79 10.04 -5.74 8.51
N ARG A 80 10.34 -6.97 8.93
CA ARG A 80 9.58 -7.70 9.97
C ARG A 80 9.91 -7.28 11.40
N THR A 81 10.86 -6.37 11.59
CA THR A 81 11.28 -5.93 12.93
C THR A 81 11.30 -4.41 13.04
N ARG A 82 12.39 -3.77 12.61
CA ARG A 82 12.63 -2.33 12.73
C ARG A 82 11.53 -1.50 12.06
N PHE A 83 11.09 -1.90 10.88
CA PHE A 83 10.04 -1.19 10.15
C PHE A 83 8.70 -1.29 10.90
N VAL A 84 8.24 -2.51 11.20
CA VAL A 84 7.01 -2.76 11.98
C VAL A 84 7.00 -1.96 13.28
N GLN A 85 8.09 -2.03 14.05
CA GLN A 85 8.19 -1.33 15.32
C GLN A 85 8.03 0.19 15.16
N SER A 86 8.65 0.78 14.14
CA SER A 86 8.54 2.22 13.89
C SER A 86 7.13 2.67 13.47
N VAL A 87 6.38 1.81 12.77
CA VAL A 87 5.00 2.09 12.37
C VAL A 87 4.10 2.04 13.60
N LYS A 88 4.27 1.03 14.45
CA LYS A 88 3.53 0.90 15.71
C LYS A 88 3.73 2.12 16.62
N GLU A 89 4.98 2.56 16.78
CA GLU A 89 5.32 3.75 17.56
C GLU A 89 4.63 5.01 17.02
N ALA A 90 4.68 5.24 15.71
CA ALA A 90 4.03 6.40 15.09
C ALA A 90 2.50 6.36 15.24
N TYR A 91 1.88 5.19 15.13
CA TYR A 91 0.45 5.01 15.33
C TYR A 91 0.03 5.24 16.79
N GLN A 92 0.77 4.67 17.75
CA GLN A 92 0.53 4.90 19.18
C GLN A 92 0.64 6.38 19.54
N GLU A 93 1.71 7.05 19.10
CA GLU A 93 1.95 8.47 19.37
C GLU A 93 0.81 9.36 18.82
N GLN A 94 0.23 8.96 17.68
CA GLN A 94 -0.81 9.71 16.99
C GLN A 94 -2.24 9.25 17.31
N GLY A 95 -2.40 8.32 18.26
CA GLY A 95 -3.69 7.81 18.72
C GLY A 95 -4.47 7.03 17.65
N TYR A 96 -3.79 6.32 16.75
CA TYR A 96 -4.40 5.48 15.73
C TYR A 96 -4.12 4.00 15.99
N GLY A 97 -5.12 3.13 15.82
CA GLY A 97 -4.96 1.69 16.08
C GLY A 97 -5.36 1.30 17.50
N ARG A 98 -5.29 0.00 17.80
CA ARG A 98 -5.60 -0.56 19.12
C ARG A 98 -4.34 -1.23 19.66
N PHE A 99 -3.98 -0.88 20.89
CA PHE A 99 -2.75 -1.38 21.50
C PHE A 99 -2.98 -1.85 22.93
N GLY A 100 -2.20 -2.86 23.34
CA GLY A 100 -2.15 -3.32 24.71
C GLY A 100 -3.22 -4.35 25.09
N SER A 101 -3.40 -4.56 26.40
CA SER A 101 -4.10 -5.71 26.98
C SER A 101 -5.61 -5.81 26.72
N ASN A 102 -6.20 -4.83 26.03
CA ASN A 102 -7.61 -4.81 25.65
C ASN A 102 -7.84 -5.33 24.22
N THR A 103 -6.85 -6.04 23.68
CA THR A 103 -6.91 -6.71 22.39
C THR A 103 -6.73 -8.21 22.64
N GLU A 104 -7.70 -9.03 22.26
CA GLU A 104 -7.59 -10.50 22.41
C GLU A 104 -6.59 -11.08 21.38
N ASP A 105 -6.51 -10.44 20.21
CA ASP A 105 -5.71 -10.90 19.06
C ASP A 105 -4.39 -10.12 18.86
N GLY A 106 -4.04 -9.22 19.79
CA GLY A 106 -2.84 -8.39 19.72
C GLY A 106 -3.07 -7.00 19.11
N ASP A 107 -1.99 -6.26 18.88
CA ASP A 107 -2.07 -4.87 18.42
C ASP A 107 -2.66 -4.79 17.00
N GLU A 108 -3.57 -3.85 16.77
CA GLU A 108 -4.22 -3.60 15.47
C GLU A 108 -3.86 -2.22 14.91
N GLY A 109 -3.58 -2.15 13.62
CA GLY A 109 -3.20 -0.96 12.85
C GLY A 109 -4.05 -0.82 11.60
N GLY A 110 -3.45 -1.01 10.42
CA GLY A 110 -4.21 -1.03 9.18
C GLY A 110 -3.36 -1.45 7.98
N ILE A 111 -4.00 -1.51 6.82
CA ILE A 111 -3.51 -2.27 5.67
C ILE A 111 -2.90 -1.35 4.62
N PHE A 112 -1.67 -1.65 4.20
CA PHE A 112 -1.00 -0.91 3.12
C PHE A 112 0.09 -1.72 2.41
N LEU A 113 0.29 -1.39 1.13
CA LEU A 113 1.42 -1.85 0.33
C LEU A 113 2.63 -0.93 0.53
N ILE A 114 3.81 -1.55 0.49
CA ILE A 114 5.10 -0.91 0.74
C ILE A 114 6.03 -1.25 -0.42
N ALA A 115 6.60 -0.23 -1.04
CA ALA A 115 7.74 -0.35 -1.94
C ALA A 115 9.00 0.19 -1.26
N VAL A 116 10.12 -0.50 -1.41
CA VAL A 116 11.42 -0.04 -0.89
C VAL A 116 12.29 0.41 -2.07
N GLN A 117 12.73 1.66 -2.04
CA GLN A 117 13.48 2.29 -3.13
C GLN A 117 14.69 1.45 -3.54
N GLY A 118 14.78 1.14 -4.83
CA GLY A 118 15.88 0.36 -5.43
C GLY A 118 15.86 -1.14 -5.13
N ALA A 119 15.00 -1.62 -4.22
CA ALA A 119 14.93 -3.05 -3.88
C ALA A 119 14.15 -3.88 -4.90
N GLY A 120 13.26 -3.25 -5.69
CA GLY A 120 12.37 -3.96 -6.61
C GLY A 120 11.47 -4.97 -5.91
N ARG A 121 11.02 -4.67 -4.69
CA ARG A 121 10.22 -5.57 -3.83
C ARG A 121 8.97 -4.88 -3.31
N ILE A 122 7.91 -5.68 -3.17
CA ILE A 122 6.60 -5.24 -2.66
C ILE A 122 6.35 -5.99 -1.36
N PHE A 123 6.09 -5.26 -0.29
CA PHE A 123 5.59 -5.85 0.95
C PHE A 123 4.15 -5.40 1.17
N ALA A 124 3.36 -6.25 1.83
CA ALA A 124 2.05 -5.89 2.36
C ALA A 124 2.15 -5.89 3.88
N MET A 125 1.67 -4.82 4.53
CA MET A 125 1.36 -4.84 5.95
C MET A 125 -0.14 -5.04 6.10
N ASP A 126 -0.54 -5.97 6.95
CA ASP A 126 -1.94 -6.20 7.30
C ASP A 126 -2.27 -5.61 8.69
N SER A 127 -3.53 -5.70 9.10
CA SER A 127 -4.06 -5.04 10.29
C SER A 127 -3.37 -5.44 11.59
N ASP A 128 -2.78 -6.62 11.70
CA ASP A 128 -2.03 -7.11 12.87
C ASP A 128 -0.54 -6.76 12.82
N PHE A 129 -0.14 -5.85 11.93
CA PHE A 129 1.24 -5.45 11.64
C PHE A 129 2.14 -6.55 11.06
N HIS A 130 1.61 -7.72 10.68
CA HIS A 130 2.44 -8.69 9.99
C HIS A 130 2.88 -8.16 8.62
N ILE A 131 4.04 -8.59 8.16
CA ILE A 131 4.54 -8.25 6.83
C ILE A 131 4.50 -9.48 5.93
N GLY A 132 3.70 -9.42 4.88
CA GLY A 132 3.67 -10.40 3.79
C GLY A 132 4.52 -9.95 2.59
N GLU A 133 4.99 -10.93 1.81
CA GLU A 133 5.50 -10.73 0.46
C GLU A 133 5.05 -11.93 -0.37
N ALA A 134 4.46 -11.66 -1.53
CA ALA A 134 3.96 -12.70 -2.42
C ALA A 134 5.02 -13.05 -3.49
N ASP A 135 5.03 -14.30 -3.93
CA ASP A 135 5.92 -14.79 -5.01
C ASP A 135 5.40 -14.41 -6.41
N VAL A 136 5.14 -13.11 -6.60
CA VAL A 136 4.66 -12.52 -7.86
C VAL A 136 5.23 -11.11 -8.03
N MET A 137 5.31 -10.66 -9.28
CA MET A 137 5.90 -9.36 -9.64
C MET A 137 4.94 -8.17 -9.42
N TYR A 138 3.77 -8.41 -8.85
CA TYR A 138 2.74 -7.39 -8.63
C TYR A 138 1.84 -7.79 -7.48
N MET A 139 1.26 -6.79 -6.81
CA MET A 139 0.27 -7.00 -5.77
C MET A 139 -0.81 -5.93 -5.90
N ALA A 140 -1.99 -6.20 -5.36
CA ALA A 140 -3.04 -5.21 -5.21
C ALA A 140 -3.73 -5.42 -3.87
N GLU A 141 -4.28 -4.36 -3.32
CA GLU A 141 -4.97 -4.38 -2.03
C GLU A 141 -6.28 -3.60 -2.10
N GLY A 142 -7.21 -3.97 -1.22
CA GLY A 142 -8.52 -3.35 -1.06
C GLY A 142 -9.59 -3.99 -1.95
N ALA A 143 -10.80 -3.41 -1.93
CA ALA A 143 -11.97 -3.98 -2.60
C ALA A 143 -11.78 -4.22 -4.12
N GLY A 144 -10.89 -3.47 -4.79
CA GLY A 144 -10.58 -3.65 -6.21
C GLY A 144 -9.52 -4.72 -6.53
N GLN A 145 -8.97 -5.40 -5.51
CA GLN A 145 -7.80 -6.27 -5.62
C GLN A 145 -7.93 -7.36 -6.68
N GLU A 146 -8.97 -8.20 -6.63
CA GLU A 146 -9.11 -9.34 -7.55
C GLU A 146 -9.16 -8.90 -9.02
N LEU A 147 -9.89 -7.81 -9.29
CA LEU A 147 -10.02 -7.22 -10.62
C LEU A 147 -8.67 -6.67 -11.11
N ALA A 148 -7.94 -5.97 -10.24
CA ALA A 148 -6.63 -5.44 -10.55
C ALA A 148 -5.59 -6.55 -10.80
N LEU A 149 -5.57 -7.61 -9.97
CA LEU A 149 -4.69 -8.76 -10.14
C LEU A 149 -4.97 -9.50 -11.46
N GLY A 150 -6.23 -9.72 -11.80
CA GLY A 150 -6.61 -10.32 -13.10
C GLY A 150 -6.17 -9.48 -14.29
N SER A 151 -6.30 -8.16 -14.21
CA SER A 151 -5.77 -7.25 -15.23
C SER A 151 -4.24 -7.31 -15.32
N LEU A 152 -3.53 -7.28 -14.20
CA LEU A 152 -2.06 -7.35 -14.18
C LEU A 152 -1.54 -8.66 -14.77
N PHE A 153 -2.19 -9.77 -14.44
CA PHE A 153 -1.90 -11.09 -15.00
C PHE A 153 -2.07 -11.12 -16.53
N SER A 154 -3.24 -10.70 -17.02
CA SER A 154 -3.58 -10.76 -18.45
C SER A 154 -2.81 -9.74 -19.32
N THR A 155 -2.29 -8.67 -18.73
CA THR A 155 -1.61 -7.57 -19.45
C THR A 155 -0.08 -7.69 -19.46
N VAL A 156 0.48 -8.86 -19.18
CA VAL A 156 1.95 -9.08 -19.14
C VAL A 156 2.69 -8.63 -20.40
N GLN A 157 2.05 -8.70 -21.57
CA GLN A 157 2.64 -8.29 -22.86
C GLN A 157 2.70 -6.77 -23.05
N VAL A 158 2.04 -5.98 -22.20
CA VAL A 158 2.07 -4.52 -22.28
C VAL A 158 3.40 -4.01 -21.71
N LYS A 159 4.29 -3.58 -22.61
CA LYS A 159 5.66 -3.18 -22.24
C LYS A 159 5.78 -1.97 -21.32
N THR A 160 4.77 -1.09 -21.30
CA THR A 160 4.80 0.14 -20.48
C THR A 160 4.23 -0.14 -19.08
N PRO A 161 5.04 -0.18 -18.00
CA PRO A 161 4.58 -0.56 -16.67
C PRO A 161 3.51 0.39 -16.13
N ARG A 162 3.68 1.70 -16.33
CA ARG A 162 2.69 2.72 -15.92
C ARG A 162 1.34 2.52 -16.59
N LYS A 163 1.32 2.02 -17.83
CA LYS A 163 0.09 1.68 -18.54
C LYS A 163 -0.57 0.46 -17.91
N ARG A 164 0.18 -0.57 -17.53
CA ARG A 164 -0.35 -1.76 -16.83
C ARG A 164 -1.01 -1.41 -15.50
N VAL A 165 -0.34 -0.60 -14.67
CA VAL A 165 -0.92 -0.12 -13.39
C VAL A 165 -2.21 0.66 -13.64
N ARG A 166 -2.22 1.56 -14.64
CA ARG A 166 -3.44 2.29 -15.02
C ARG A 166 -4.56 1.37 -15.47
N MET A 167 -4.28 0.40 -16.35
CA MET A 167 -5.28 -0.58 -16.82
C MET A 167 -5.87 -1.38 -15.66
N ALA A 168 -5.06 -1.76 -14.67
CA ALA A 168 -5.53 -2.47 -13.48
C ALA A 168 -6.50 -1.62 -12.64
N LEU A 169 -6.17 -0.34 -12.42
CA LEU A 169 -7.05 0.59 -11.71
C LEU A 169 -8.33 0.90 -12.50
N GLU A 170 -8.25 1.01 -13.83
CA GLU A 170 -9.40 1.21 -14.72
C GLU A 170 -10.33 -0.02 -14.71
N ALA A 171 -9.78 -1.23 -14.76
CA ALA A 171 -10.54 -2.46 -14.63
C ALA A 171 -11.24 -2.54 -13.26
N ALA A 172 -10.53 -2.24 -12.18
CA ALA A 172 -11.10 -2.18 -10.84
C ALA A 172 -12.22 -1.12 -10.74
N ALA A 173 -12.02 0.09 -11.26
CA ALA A 173 -13.02 1.16 -11.25
C ALA A 173 -14.26 0.84 -12.11
N LYS A 174 -14.10 0.05 -13.18
CA LYS A 174 -15.21 -0.33 -14.05
C LYS A 174 -16.18 -1.29 -13.35
N PHE A 175 -15.66 -2.22 -12.56
CA PHE A 175 -16.45 -3.33 -12.00
C PHE A 175 -16.60 -3.29 -10.47
N ASN A 176 -15.86 -2.44 -9.77
CA ASN A 176 -16.03 -2.21 -8.34
C ASN A 176 -16.65 -0.82 -8.08
N MET A 177 -17.77 -0.79 -7.37
CA MET A 177 -18.48 0.45 -7.04
C MET A 177 -17.67 1.42 -6.17
N SER A 178 -16.66 0.92 -5.47
CA SER A 178 -15.89 1.64 -4.47
C SER A 178 -14.51 2.11 -4.93
N VAL A 179 -14.22 1.97 -6.22
CA VAL A 179 -12.96 2.40 -6.82
C VAL A 179 -13.24 3.52 -7.81
N ARG A 180 -12.60 4.67 -7.64
CA ARG A 180 -12.87 5.86 -8.48
C ARG A 180 -11.60 6.60 -8.91
N PRO A 181 -11.56 7.13 -10.15
CA PRO A 181 -10.56 8.10 -10.54
C PRO A 181 -10.72 9.42 -9.75
N PRO A 182 -9.74 10.35 -9.78
CA PRO A 182 -8.48 10.26 -10.50
C PRO A 182 -7.53 9.19 -9.93
N PHE A 183 -6.70 8.61 -10.79
CA PHE A 183 -5.68 7.66 -10.38
C PHE A 183 -4.34 8.38 -10.19
N THR A 184 -3.74 8.21 -9.02
CA THR A 184 -2.37 8.65 -8.77
C THR A 184 -1.44 7.46 -8.97
N ILE A 185 -0.36 7.64 -9.75
CA ILE A 185 0.65 6.61 -9.97
C ILE A 185 2.03 7.22 -9.74
N ILE A 186 2.78 6.68 -8.80
CA ILE A 186 4.16 7.05 -8.47
C ILE A 186 5.11 5.90 -8.83
N GLU A 187 6.39 6.24 -9.01
CA GLU A 187 7.48 5.27 -9.18
C GLU A 187 8.41 5.41 -7.98
N VAL A 188 8.74 4.31 -7.31
CA VAL A 188 9.55 4.26 -6.08
C VAL A 188 10.86 3.53 -6.32
#